data_AF-A0A931B971-F1
#
_entry.id   AF-A0A931B971-F1
#
_cell.length_a   1.000
_cell.length_b   1.000
_cell.length_c   1.000
_cell.angle_alpha   90.00
_cell.angle_beta   90.00
_cell.angle_gamma   90.00
#
_symmetry.space_group_name_H-M   'P 1'
#
loop_
_entity.id
_entity.type
_entity.pdbx_description
1 polymer ?
#
loop_
_entity_poly.entity_id
_entity_poly.type
_entity_poly.pdbx_seq_one_letter_code
_entity_poly.pdbx_strand_id
1 'polypeptide(L)'
;MSETKTLADAASSRDPAVGLKAVRALRELAERLENLQVGNARAQGWTWQMIADCLGVSRQAVHKKHGSGSGTGDGTGSGGRFGRRKGD
;
A
#
# COMPACT_ATOMS: atom_id res chain seq x y z
N MET A 1 13.04 8.00 -12.41
CA MET A 1 12.64 9.21 -11.67
C MET A 1 12.03 10.29 -12.56
N SER A 2 12.49 10.47 -13.81
CA SER A 2 11.99 11.55 -14.68
C SER A 2 10.50 11.43 -15.04
N GLU A 3 9.99 10.22 -15.28
CA GLU A 3 8.59 10.01 -15.68
C GLU A 3 7.58 10.38 -14.57
N THR A 4 7.89 10.09 -13.31
CA THR A 4 7.04 10.46 -12.17
C THR A 4 7.00 11.98 -11.98
N LYS A 5 8.12 12.67 -12.19
CA LYS A 5 8.17 14.13 -12.15
C LYS A 5 7.33 14.74 -13.27
N THR A 6 7.46 14.23 -14.49
CA THR A 6 6.62 14.64 -15.63
C THR A 6 5.14 14.42 -15.38
N LEU A 7 4.75 13.31 -14.74
CA LEU A 7 3.35 13.04 -14.36
C LEU A 7 2.85 14.00 -13.27
N ALA A 8 3.69 14.36 -12.28
CA ALA A 8 3.34 15.34 -11.26
C ALA A 8 3.15 16.75 -11.86
N ASP A 9 4.03 17.14 -12.79
CA ASP A 9 3.91 18.40 -13.53
C ASP A 9 2.64 18.41 -14.40
N ALA A 10 2.36 17.31 -15.11
CA ALA A 10 1.16 17.17 -15.94
C ALA A 10 -0.15 17.15 -15.11
N ALA A 11 -0.12 16.64 -13.87
CA ALA A 11 -1.26 16.67 -12.94
C ALA A 11 -1.64 18.10 -12.52
N SER A 12 -0.69 19.04 -12.58
CA SER A 12 -0.89 20.47 -12.32
C SER A 12 -1.20 21.27 -13.59
N SER A 13 -1.40 20.60 -14.73
CA SER A 13 -1.71 21.25 -16.00
C SER A 13 -3.05 21.99 -15.94
N ARG A 14 -3.15 23.09 -16.68
CA ARG A 14 -4.39 23.87 -16.85
C ARG A 14 -5.43 23.16 -17.72
N ASP A 15 -5.01 22.14 -18.46
CA ASP A 15 -5.92 21.26 -19.19
C ASP A 15 -6.42 20.14 -18.27
N PRO A 16 -7.72 20.11 -17.92
CA PRO A 16 -8.27 19.10 -17.03
C PRO A 16 -8.17 17.68 -17.60
N ALA A 17 -8.18 17.50 -18.92
CA ALA A 17 -8.04 16.17 -19.54
C ALA A 17 -6.62 15.62 -19.34
N VAL A 18 -5.60 16.47 -19.45
CA VAL A 18 -4.20 16.11 -19.18
C VAL A 18 -3.99 15.85 -17.70
N GLY A 19 -4.51 16.73 -16.83
CA GLY A 19 -4.43 16.58 -15.38
C GLY A 19 -5.05 15.28 -14.89
N LEU A 20 -6.26 14.94 -15.35
CA LEU A 20 -6.94 13.70 -14.94
C LEU A 20 -6.23 12.43 -15.42
N LYS A 21 -5.67 12.43 -16.65
CA LYS A 21 -4.86 11.32 -17.15
C LYS A 21 -3.60 11.12 -16.31
N ALA A 22 -2.93 12.21 -15.95
CA ALA A 22 -1.75 12.16 -15.10
C ALA A 22 -2.07 11.67 -13.69
N VAL A 23 -3.15 12.17 -13.08
CA VAL A 23 -3.65 11.70 -11.77
C VAL A 23 -3.97 10.21 -11.81
N ARG A 24 -4.62 9.72 -12.87
CA ARG A 24 -4.89 8.29 -13.05
C ARG A 24 -3.58 7.48 -13.09
N ALA A 25 -2.61 7.90 -13.90
CA ALA A 25 -1.33 7.20 -14.02
C ALA A 25 -0.55 7.19 -12.69
N LEU A 26 -0.61 8.27 -11.92
CA LEU A 26 -0.03 8.35 -10.57
C LEU A 26 -0.71 7.40 -9.59
N ARG A 27 -2.05 7.27 -9.65
CA ARG A 27 -2.80 6.30 -8.82
C ARG A 27 -2.42 4.86 -9.16
N GLU A 28 -2.36 4.51 -10.45
CA GLU A 28 -1.94 3.17 -10.90
C GLU A 28 -0.49 2.84 -10.48
N LEU A 29 0.40 3.84 -10.47
CA LEU A 29 1.76 3.67 -9.96
C LEU A 29 1.77 3.49 -8.43
N ALA A 30 1.02 4.32 -7.70
CA ALA A 30 0.92 4.24 -6.24
C ALA A 30 0.36 2.88 -5.79
N GLU A 31 -0.67 2.37 -6.45
CA GLU A 31 -1.26 1.06 -6.15
C GLU A 31 -0.25 -0.08 -6.35
N ARG A 32 0.55 -0.04 -7.41
CA ARG A 32 1.60 -1.04 -7.65
C ARG A 32 2.68 -1.00 -6.58
N LEU A 33 3.11 0.18 -6.16
CA LEU A 33 4.10 0.35 -5.10
C LEU A 33 3.55 -0.10 -3.75
N GLU A 34 2.29 0.22 -3.45
CA GLU A 34 1.60 -0.24 -2.24
C GLU A 34 1.58 -1.77 -2.18
N ASN A 35 1.15 -2.45 -3.26
CA ASN A 35 1.18 -3.91 -3.36
C ASN A 35 2.57 -4.50 -3.06
N LEU A 36 3.61 -3.90 -3.63
CA LEU A 36 4.99 -4.33 -3.42
C LEU A 36 5.42 -4.16 -1.96
N GLN A 37 5.12 -3.02 -1.34
CA GLN A 37 5.48 -2.75 0.05
C GLN A 37 4.67 -3.60 1.03
N VAL A 38 3.39 -3.86 0.75
CA VAL A 38 2.57 -4.81 1.52
C VAL A 38 3.19 -6.21 1.47
N GLY A 39 3.61 -6.67 0.29
CA GLY A 39 4.33 -7.93 0.12
C GLY A 39 5.63 -7.98 0.93
N ASN A 40 6.45 -6.93 0.85
CA ASN A 40 7.69 -6.82 1.63
C ASN A 40 7.43 -6.79 3.14
N ALA A 41 6.41 -6.08 3.60
CA ALA A 41 6.05 -6.02 5.02
C ALA A 41 5.58 -7.39 5.52
N ARG A 42 4.76 -8.09 4.73
CA ARG A 42 4.34 -9.46 5.03
C ARG A 42 5.52 -10.44 5.08
N ALA A 43 6.48 -10.32 4.16
CA ALA A 43 7.71 -11.12 4.16
C ALA A 43 8.59 -10.84 5.39
N GLN A 44 8.58 -9.61 5.90
CA GLN A 44 9.26 -9.21 7.14
C GLN A 44 8.46 -9.58 8.41
N GLY A 45 7.35 -10.31 8.29
CA GLY A 45 6.54 -10.75 9.42
C GLY A 45 5.62 -9.67 10.01
N TRP A 46 5.41 -8.55 9.32
CA TRP A 46 4.52 -7.51 9.80
C TRP A 46 3.07 -8.00 9.85
N THR A 47 2.36 -7.57 10.89
CA THR A 47 0.93 -7.84 11.00
C THR A 47 0.15 -6.93 10.05
N TRP A 48 -1.01 -7.41 9.62
CA TRP A 48 -1.90 -6.60 8.79
C TRP A 48 -2.38 -5.32 9.47
N GLN A 49 -2.45 -5.29 10.81
CA GLN A 49 -2.75 -4.08 11.56
C GLN A 49 -1.65 -3.04 11.39
N MET A 50 -0.38 -3.43 11.54
CA MET A 50 0.76 -2.50 11.37
C MET A 50 0.82 -1.92 9.95
N ILE A 51 0.56 -2.76 8.94
CA ILE A 51 0.50 -2.32 7.54
C ILE A 51 -0.65 -1.31 7.34
N ALA A 52 -1.82 -1.60 7.90
CA ALA A 52 -2.98 -0.72 7.84
C ALA A 52 -2.75 0.62 8.54
N ASP A 53 -2.11 0.61 9.70
CA ASP A 53 -1.74 1.81 10.45
C ASP A 53 -0.78 2.70 9.62
N CYS A 54 0.20 2.12 8.92
CA CYS A 54 1.09 2.86 8.04
C CYS A 54 0.40 3.42 6.78
N LEU A 55 -0.59 2.70 6.24
CA LEU A 55 -1.36 3.14 5.07
C LEU A 55 -2.49 4.11 5.42
N GLY A 56 -2.77 4.34 6.71
CA GLY A 56 -3.87 5.20 7.17
C GLY A 56 -5.26 4.66 6.81
N VAL A 57 -5.37 3.35 6.57
CA VAL A 57 -6.62 2.67 6.20
C VAL A 57 -6.97 1.62 7.25
N SER A 58 -8.19 1.09 7.21
CA SER A 58 -8.57 0.01 8.11
C SER A 58 -7.90 -1.31 7.72
N ARG A 59 -7.62 -2.17 8.71
CA ARG A 59 -7.13 -3.54 8.49
C ARG A 59 -7.98 -4.32 7.48
N GLN A 60 -9.31 -4.16 7.55
CA GLN A 60 -10.23 -4.81 6.63
C GLN A 60 -10.07 -4.31 5.19
N ALA A 61 -9.79 -3.02 4.98
CA ALA A 61 -9.53 -2.48 3.65
C ALA A 61 -8.26 -3.09 3.02
N VAL A 62 -7.17 -3.21 3.80
CA VAL A 62 -5.93 -3.86 3.35
C VAL A 62 -6.16 -5.35 3.08
N HIS A 63 -6.83 -6.06 3.99
CA HIS A 63 -7.18 -7.47 3.79
C HIS A 63 -8.06 -7.70 2.57
N LYS A 64 -9.08 -6.87 2.34
CA LYS A 64 -9.97 -7.00 1.18
C LYS A 64 -9.22 -6.75 -0.13
N LYS A 65 -8.28 -5.80 -0.12
CA LYS A 65 -7.50 -5.41 -1.30
C LYS A 65 -6.38 -6.40 -1.64
N HIS A 66 -5.68 -6.94 -0.64
CA HIS A 66 -4.47 -7.76 -0.83
C HIS A 66 -4.63 -9.23 -0.39
N GLY A 67 -5.67 -9.56 0.37
CA GLY A 67 -5.93 -10.90 0.90
C GLY A 67 -6.91 -11.73 0.07
N SER A 68 -7.47 -11.19 -1.02
CA SER A 68 -8.38 -11.94 -1.91
C SER A 68 -7.60 -12.83 -2.88
N GLY A 69 -6.94 -13.83 -2.33
CA GLY A 69 -6.40 -14.99 -3.01
C GLY A 69 -6.44 -16.15 -2.05
N SER A 70 -7.54 -16.90 -2.07
CA SER A 70 -7.88 -18.08 -1.26
C SER A 70 -8.48 -17.84 0.16
N GLY A 71 -9.67 -18.40 0.36
CA GLY A 71 -10.04 -19.05 1.62
C GLY A 71 -10.79 -18.21 2.66
N THR A 72 -12.08 -18.49 2.79
CA THR A 72 -12.81 -18.46 4.07
C THR A 72 -11.92 -18.95 5.22
N GLY A 73 -11.76 -18.14 6.26
CA GLY A 73 -10.99 -18.51 7.44
C GLY A 73 -10.93 -17.39 8.47
N ASP A 74 -11.89 -17.39 9.38
CA ASP A 74 -11.80 -16.72 10.67
C ASP A 74 -10.47 -17.07 11.37
N GLY A 75 -9.86 -16.09 12.02
CA GLY A 75 -8.53 -16.23 12.61
C GLY A 75 -8.17 -15.03 13.45
N THR A 76 -8.79 -14.97 14.61
CA THR A 76 -8.43 -14.13 15.76
C THR A 76 -6.93 -14.29 16.07
N GLY A 77 -6.10 -13.40 15.52
CA GLY A 77 -4.70 -13.24 15.86
C GLY A 77 -4.56 -12.27 17.02
N SER A 78 -4.77 -12.79 18.22
CA SER A 78 -4.44 -12.17 19.49
C SER A 78 -3.05 -11.52 19.45
N GLY A 79 -2.87 -10.42 20.19
CA GLY A 79 -1.64 -9.64 20.27
C GLY A 79 -0.39 -10.52 20.44
N GLY A 80 0.37 -10.65 19.35
CA GLY A 80 1.68 -11.28 19.36
C GLY A 80 2.70 -10.30 19.93
N ARG A 81 2.98 -10.43 21.22
CA ARG A 81 4.21 -9.91 21.84
C ARG A 81 5.42 -10.49 21.09
N PHE A 82 6.00 -9.73 20.17
CA PHE A 82 7.36 -9.92 19.66
C PHE A 82 7.93 -8.51 19.51
N GLY A 83 9.01 -8.09 20.16
CA GLY A 83 10.13 -8.84 20.73
C GLY A 83 11.38 -8.09 20.29
N ARG A 84 11.99 -7.35 21.22
CA ARG A 84 13.26 -6.63 21.05
C ARG A 84 14.29 -7.48 20.28
N ARG A 85 14.90 -6.90 19.24
CA ARG A 85 16.37 -6.76 19.05
C ARG A 85 16.67 -6.13 17.68
N LYS A 86 17.23 -4.93 17.68
CA LYS A 86 18.13 -4.46 16.63
C LYS A 86 19.34 -3.86 17.32
N GLY A 87 20.41 -4.65 17.38
CA GLY A 87 21.74 -4.23 17.78
C GLY A 87 22.70 -4.93 16.83
N ASP A 88 23.30 -4.13 15.95
CA ASP A 88 24.65 -4.21 15.38
C ASP A 88 24.93 -2.84 14.75
#